data_AF-A0A9P9TGZ0-F1
#
_entry.id   AF-A0A9P9TGZ0-F1
#
_cell.length_a   1.000
_cell.length_b   1.000
_cell.length_c   1.000
_cell.angle_alpha   90.00
_cell.angle_beta   90.00
_cell.angle_gamma   90.00
#
_symmetry.space_group_name_H-M   'P 1'
#
loop_
_entity.id
_entity.type
_entity.pdbx_description
1 polymer ?
#
loop_
_entity_poly.entity_id
_entity_poly.type
_entity_poly.pdbx_seq_one_letter_code
_entity_poly.pdbx_strand_id
1 'polypeptide(L)'
;MFHTIISKAAFGLLALGSFVTSAAVDGKLEPRSDRGFPPTLAINFGVFTSKWFEGTPNVQVVELVVSNTHGSNYLTLADNLVISLTSDYVTLVKVDKPYRIAPKESVVVQVGVSNKPGVPQGGSGSATFTLTYGTNYGPAITTSTIVNGMVGFGNYTADANSLNHHWNPDWYHEIKYGIFIHWGIYSVPAFGNTGSNEDYAEWYWKRMNDGPTYKSQTYQYHEATYGRNFNYDDFFPQFTASNFDAKQWMDLIADAGAQYVVPVTKHHDGFALFNISSSISRRTSVNFGPKRDFIKELLDAAKQYQPHIRRGTYFSMPEWYHPGYKKYAIGGSAGHPGGPPHNPYTQQEIPYTGYVPVNDYVVDLQLPEMNQLAYEYETEIMWCDIGGANNATIFASEWLNWARKQGRQVTFNNRCGLPGDFDTPEYFTNDVVVDKKWETNRGMDPFSFGYNFQTPDSTYLTGADIVQTLVDVVSKNGNFLLDIGPKADGTIPQIMQSGLKDAGAWIKAHSESIFNTRYYRITPGLNPFRFTTKLNAFYIHVMSRGGPTVTVPYRIPYLPGDKITVVGGSLAGTEVPVTSWNQDSVTFAVSDAIWQADKYVWTFKALKGYAWTE
;
A
#
# COMPACT_ATOMS: atom_id res chain seq x y z
N MET A 1 55.22 28.03 52.20
CA MET A 1 54.64 28.22 53.53
C MET A 1 53.88 26.96 53.89
N PHE A 2 54.30 26.32 55.00
CA PHE A 2 53.55 25.47 55.93
C PHE A 2 52.70 24.29 55.40
N HIS A 3 53.19 23.06 55.60
CA HIS A 3 52.81 22.11 56.68
C HIS A 3 51.49 21.37 56.35
N THR A 4 51.51 20.10 55.96
CA THR A 4 51.65 18.86 56.78
C THR A 4 50.58 18.76 57.87
N ILE A 5 49.85 17.62 57.93
CA ILE A 5 49.49 16.80 59.13
C ILE A 5 48.36 15.81 58.73
N ILE A 6 48.65 14.48 58.62
CA ILE A 6 48.39 13.39 59.60
C ILE A 6 46.90 12.95 59.60
N SER A 7 46.46 11.68 59.66
CA SER A 7 47.05 10.34 59.62
C SER A 7 45.93 9.28 59.79
N LYS A 8 46.27 8.00 59.55
CA LYS A 8 45.70 6.75 60.09
C LYS A 8 44.31 6.33 59.57
N ALA A 9 44.21 5.31 58.72
CA ALA A 9 44.43 3.86 58.91
C ALA A 9 43.26 3.14 59.63
N ALA A 10 42.54 2.31 58.88
CA ALA A 10 41.90 1.09 59.38
C ALA A 10 41.76 0.07 58.25
N PHE A 11 42.26 -1.13 58.50
CA PHE A 11 42.20 -2.33 57.67
C PHE A 11 40.77 -2.85 57.50
N GLY A 12 40.46 -3.39 56.31
CA GLY A 12 39.28 -4.22 56.04
C GLY A 12 39.53 -5.09 54.81
N LEU A 13 39.60 -6.40 55.03
CA LEU A 13 39.96 -7.46 54.08
C LEU A 13 38.76 -7.85 53.18
N LEU A 14 39.06 -8.15 51.91
CA LEU A 14 38.33 -9.03 50.96
C LEU A 14 36.89 -8.69 50.53
N ALA A 15 36.73 -8.35 49.24
CA ALA A 15 35.92 -9.13 48.30
C ALA A 15 36.28 -8.77 46.84
N LEU A 16 36.59 -9.80 46.05
CA LEU A 16 36.84 -9.71 44.62
C LEU A 16 35.60 -9.22 43.86
N GLY A 17 35.76 -8.16 43.08
CA GLY A 17 34.83 -7.74 42.04
C GLY A 17 35.63 -7.43 40.78
N SER A 18 35.79 -8.42 39.92
CA SER A 18 36.43 -8.29 38.61
C SER A 18 35.59 -7.36 37.73
N PHE A 19 36.07 -6.13 37.52
CA PHE A 19 35.61 -5.26 36.45
C PHE A 19 36.06 -5.84 35.11
N VAL A 20 35.13 -6.43 34.36
CA VAL A 20 35.36 -6.75 32.95
C VAL A 20 35.16 -5.47 32.15
N THR A 21 36.26 -4.83 31.79
CA THR A 21 36.30 -3.81 30.75
C THR A 21 36.06 -4.47 29.40
N SER A 22 34.92 -4.17 28.75
CA SER A 22 34.69 -4.57 27.36
C SER A 22 35.60 -3.76 26.44
N ALA A 23 36.72 -4.35 26.04
CA ALA A 23 37.57 -3.80 24.99
C ALA A 23 36.78 -3.79 23.67
N ALA A 24 36.91 -2.68 22.93
CA ALA A 24 36.44 -2.56 21.56
C ALA A 24 37.06 -3.68 20.71
N VAL A 25 36.22 -4.51 20.10
CA VAL A 25 36.65 -5.56 19.18
C VAL A 25 36.74 -4.93 17.79
N ASP A 26 37.96 -4.88 17.26
CA ASP A 26 38.28 -4.61 15.86
C ASP A 26 37.31 -5.33 14.92
N GLY A 27 36.89 -4.65 13.86
CA GLY A 27 35.86 -5.07 12.90
C GLY A 27 36.13 -6.35 12.08
N LYS A 28 36.48 -7.46 12.72
CA LYS A 28 36.49 -8.80 12.12
C LYS A 28 35.15 -9.48 12.38
N LEU A 29 34.54 -10.04 11.33
CA LEU A 29 33.28 -10.79 11.35
C LEU A 29 33.40 -12.22 11.94
N GLU A 30 34.31 -12.43 12.88
CA GLU A 30 34.53 -13.72 13.57
C GLU A 30 34.31 -13.42 15.06
N PRO A 31 33.29 -13.99 15.76
CA PRO A 31 32.63 -15.27 15.54
C PRO A 31 31.09 -15.22 15.70
N ARG A 32 30.32 -15.31 14.61
CA ARG A 32 28.91 -15.78 14.69
C ARG A 32 28.82 -17.27 15.05
N SER A 33 29.98 -17.91 15.24
CA SER A 33 30.30 -19.32 15.47
C SER A 33 30.65 -19.67 16.93
N ASP A 34 30.71 -18.71 17.87
CA ASP A 34 30.93 -19.01 19.32
C ASP A 34 29.82 -19.85 19.95
N ARG A 35 28.76 -20.13 19.19
CA ARG A 35 27.57 -20.88 19.61
C ARG A 35 27.79 -22.39 19.60
N GLY A 36 28.81 -22.88 18.90
CA GLY A 36 29.16 -24.31 18.82
C GLY A 36 28.24 -25.19 17.97
N PHE A 37 27.07 -24.71 17.52
CA PHE A 37 26.12 -25.46 16.69
C PHE A 37 25.16 -24.53 15.89
N PRO A 38 24.55 -25.02 14.78
CA PRO A 38 23.65 -24.22 13.94
C PRO A 38 22.31 -23.91 14.64
N PRO A 39 21.46 -23.01 14.12
CA PRO A 39 20.06 -22.92 14.54
C PRO A 39 19.27 -24.17 14.13
N THR A 40 17.99 -24.22 14.49
CA THR A 40 17.02 -25.20 13.98
C THR A 40 16.00 -24.45 13.14
N LEU A 41 15.85 -24.85 11.88
CA LEU A 41 14.87 -24.29 10.95
C LEU A 41 13.72 -25.25 10.68
N ALA A 42 12.56 -24.68 10.36
CA ALA A 42 11.40 -25.40 9.86
C ALA A 42 10.78 -24.64 8.67
N ILE A 43 10.22 -25.37 7.70
CA ILE A 43 9.33 -24.81 6.67
C ILE A 43 7.89 -25.02 7.17
N ASN A 44 7.31 -23.99 7.77
CA ASN A 44 6.00 -24.10 8.44
C ASN A 44 4.84 -24.09 7.45
N PHE A 45 5.04 -23.47 6.29
CA PHE A 45 4.04 -23.34 5.25
C PHE A 45 4.73 -23.19 3.89
N GLY A 46 4.10 -23.70 2.84
CA GLY A 46 4.52 -23.47 1.47
C GLY A 46 3.33 -23.44 0.53
N VAL A 47 3.38 -22.58 -0.48
CA VAL A 47 2.27 -22.43 -1.44
C VAL A 47 2.78 -22.10 -2.83
N PHE A 48 2.26 -22.80 -3.84
CA PHE A 48 2.34 -22.38 -5.23
C PHE A 48 1.40 -21.19 -5.43
N THR A 49 1.95 -20.00 -5.63
CA THR A 49 1.13 -18.79 -5.84
C THR A 49 0.72 -18.65 -7.30
N SER A 50 -0.16 -17.70 -7.62
CA SER A 50 -0.43 -17.28 -9.01
C SER A 50 0.49 -16.16 -9.51
N LYS A 51 1.52 -15.80 -8.74
CA LYS A 51 2.47 -14.74 -9.05
C LYS A 51 3.67 -15.26 -9.83
N TRP A 52 4.27 -14.40 -10.64
CA TRP A 52 5.59 -14.63 -11.23
C TRP A 52 6.51 -13.44 -10.97
N PHE A 53 7.82 -13.67 -11.05
CA PHE A 53 8.78 -12.57 -11.02
C PHE A 53 8.59 -11.72 -12.29
N GLU A 54 8.42 -10.41 -12.14
CA GLU A 54 8.27 -9.51 -13.28
C GLU A 54 9.48 -9.62 -14.24
N GLY A 55 9.21 -9.55 -15.55
CA GLY A 55 10.22 -9.76 -16.59
C GLY A 55 10.59 -11.23 -16.87
N THR A 56 10.11 -12.19 -16.07
CA THR A 56 10.32 -13.63 -16.29
C THR A 56 8.98 -14.36 -16.47
N PRO A 57 8.32 -14.25 -17.64
CA PRO A 57 7.04 -14.91 -17.87
C PRO A 57 7.18 -16.43 -17.61
N ASN A 58 6.23 -16.99 -16.86
CA ASN A 58 6.17 -18.41 -16.48
C ASN A 58 7.19 -18.89 -15.43
N VAL A 59 7.93 -18.00 -14.76
CA VAL A 59 8.68 -18.36 -13.54
C VAL A 59 7.77 -18.14 -12.34
N GLN A 60 7.07 -19.19 -11.95
CA GLN A 60 6.13 -19.20 -10.84
C GLN A 60 6.82 -18.99 -9.50
N VAL A 61 6.27 -18.09 -8.69
CA VAL A 61 6.68 -17.88 -7.31
C VAL A 61 6.01 -18.94 -6.44
N VAL A 62 6.84 -19.71 -5.75
CA VAL A 62 6.45 -20.51 -4.59
C VAL A 62 6.91 -19.76 -3.35
N GLU A 63 6.00 -19.49 -2.42
CA GLU A 63 6.34 -18.86 -1.15
C GLU A 63 6.50 -19.91 -0.07
N LEU A 64 7.60 -19.85 0.66
CA LEU A 64 7.90 -20.70 1.81
C LEU A 64 8.00 -19.84 3.07
N VAL A 65 7.28 -20.19 4.13
CA VAL A 65 7.44 -19.57 5.45
C VAL A 65 8.50 -20.35 6.22
N VAL A 66 9.72 -19.82 6.23
CA VAL A 66 10.87 -20.42 6.92
C VAL A 66 10.98 -19.80 8.31
N SER A 67 10.93 -20.66 9.33
CA SER A 67 10.98 -20.26 10.74
C SER A 67 12.24 -20.76 11.40
N ASN A 68 12.85 -19.92 12.21
CA ASN A 68 13.89 -20.34 13.13
C ASN A 68 13.25 -20.75 14.46
N THR A 69 13.11 -22.06 14.65
CA THR A 69 12.47 -22.64 15.85
C THR A 69 13.43 -22.76 17.03
N HIS A 70 14.70 -22.39 16.83
CA HIS A 70 15.69 -22.40 17.88
C HIS A 70 15.40 -21.33 18.96
N GLY A 71 15.72 -21.65 20.22
CA GLY A 71 15.50 -20.75 21.36
C GLY A 71 16.40 -19.50 21.39
N SER A 72 17.68 -19.67 21.01
CA SER A 72 18.73 -18.63 21.13
C SER A 72 19.56 -18.36 19.87
N ASN A 73 19.78 -19.34 18.98
CA ASN A 73 20.67 -19.21 17.83
C ASN A 73 19.96 -18.60 16.62
N TYR A 74 20.57 -17.58 16.02
CA TYR A 74 20.19 -16.97 14.75
C TYR A 74 20.63 -17.82 13.54
N LEU A 75 19.85 -17.81 12.47
CA LEU A 75 20.40 -18.10 11.14
C LEU A 75 21.21 -16.90 10.66
N THR A 76 22.35 -17.15 10.03
CA THR A 76 23.26 -16.15 9.46
C THR A 76 23.91 -16.68 8.17
N LEU A 77 24.63 -15.82 7.44
CA LEU A 77 25.40 -16.24 6.26
C LEU A 77 26.43 -17.36 6.56
N ALA A 78 26.95 -17.43 7.80
CA ALA A 78 27.89 -18.47 8.21
C ALA A 78 27.27 -19.88 8.26
N ASP A 79 25.94 -19.99 8.22
CA ASP A 79 25.24 -21.26 8.23
C ASP A 79 25.06 -21.86 6.83
N ASN A 80 25.50 -21.16 5.76
CA ASN A 80 25.51 -21.66 4.38
C ASN A 80 24.16 -22.25 3.92
N LEU A 81 23.05 -21.50 4.10
CA LEU A 81 21.73 -21.98 3.70
C LEU A 81 21.63 -22.22 2.19
N VAL A 82 21.29 -23.45 1.83
CA VAL A 82 20.93 -23.90 0.49
C VAL A 82 19.48 -24.34 0.50
N ILE A 83 18.72 -23.87 -0.48
CA ILE A 83 17.36 -24.32 -0.74
C ILE A 83 17.38 -25.09 -2.05
N SER A 84 16.98 -26.35 -2.01
CA SER A 84 16.85 -27.21 -3.18
C SER A 84 15.42 -27.70 -3.31
N LEU A 85 15.11 -28.24 -4.48
CA LEU A 85 13.79 -28.78 -4.81
C LEU A 85 13.95 -30.09 -5.58
N THR A 86 13.11 -31.07 -5.23
CA THR A 86 12.87 -32.29 -6.01
C THR A 86 11.39 -32.34 -6.38
N SER A 87 11.08 -32.56 -7.66
CA SER A 87 9.70 -32.60 -8.16
C SER A 87 9.65 -33.31 -9.51
N ASP A 88 8.57 -34.02 -9.79
CA ASP A 88 8.25 -34.52 -11.14
C ASP A 88 7.59 -33.46 -12.03
N TYR A 89 7.17 -32.34 -11.45
CA TYR A 89 6.33 -31.32 -12.09
C TYR A 89 7.09 -30.07 -12.47
N VAL A 90 8.05 -29.65 -11.64
CA VAL A 90 8.73 -28.36 -11.80
C VAL A 90 10.25 -28.47 -11.63
N THR A 91 10.98 -27.50 -12.17
CA THR A 91 12.41 -27.28 -11.95
C THR A 91 12.63 -25.97 -11.21
N LEU A 92 13.64 -25.96 -10.34
CA LEU A 92 14.09 -24.77 -9.65
C LEU A 92 14.79 -23.81 -10.63
N VAL A 93 14.41 -22.53 -10.59
CA VAL A 93 14.97 -21.47 -11.45
C VAL A 93 15.68 -20.40 -10.63
N LYS A 94 15.05 -19.95 -9.55
CA LYS A 94 15.55 -18.85 -8.71
C LYS A 94 15.27 -19.12 -7.24
N VAL A 95 16.14 -18.68 -6.35
CA VAL A 95 15.93 -18.71 -4.89
C VAL A 95 16.35 -17.38 -4.31
N ASP A 96 15.44 -16.73 -3.57
CA ASP A 96 15.84 -15.64 -2.68
C ASP A 96 16.31 -16.22 -1.35
N LYS A 97 17.44 -15.75 -0.83
CA LYS A 97 18.02 -16.28 0.42
C LYS A 97 17.95 -15.26 1.55
N PRO A 98 17.41 -15.61 2.73
CA PRO A 98 17.45 -14.74 3.89
C PRO A 98 18.88 -14.66 4.43
N TYR A 99 19.33 -13.44 4.77
CA TYR A 99 20.66 -13.21 5.34
C TYR A 99 20.70 -13.52 6.83
N ARG A 100 19.57 -13.34 7.51
CA ARG A 100 19.42 -13.57 8.94
C ARG A 100 17.96 -13.92 9.27
N ILE A 101 17.79 -14.88 10.18
CA ILE A 101 16.50 -15.19 10.83
C ILE A 101 16.75 -15.29 12.33
N ALA A 102 16.19 -14.38 13.11
CA ALA A 102 16.31 -14.36 14.56
C ALA A 102 15.60 -15.54 15.22
N PRO A 103 15.96 -15.91 16.46
CA PRO A 103 15.27 -16.95 17.22
C PRO A 103 13.77 -16.63 17.32
N LYS A 104 12.94 -17.60 16.95
CA LYS A 104 11.46 -17.51 16.88
C LYS A 104 10.92 -16.57 15.80
N GLU A 105 11.76 -16.05 14.91
CA GLU A 105 11.33 -15.27 13.74
C GLU A 105 10.92 -16.21 12.59
N SER A 106 10.00 -15.72 11.75
CA SER A 106 9.61 -16.33 10.49
C SER A 106 9.79 -15.34 9.35
N VAL A 107 10.31 -15.80 8.22
CA VAL A 107 10.48 -15.01 6.99
C VAL A 107 9.82 -15.71 5.82
N VAL A 108 9.31 -14.94 4.87
CA VAL A 108 8.86 -15.47 3.58
C VAL A 108 10.06 -15.54 2.65
N VAL A 109 10.30 -16.73 2.12
CA VAL A 109 11.29 -17.00 1.09
C VAL A 109 10.56 -17.29 -0.21
N GLN A 110 10.89 -16.52 -1.25
CA GLN A 110 10.35 -16.74 -2.59
C GLN A 110 11.29 -17.62 -3.41
N VAL A 111 10.71 -18.65 -4.02
CA VAL A 111 11.41 -19.59 -4.89
C VAL A 111 10.75 -19.57 -6.26
N GLY A 112 11.55 -19.32 -7.30
CA GLY A 112 11.11 -19.35 -8.69
C GLY A 112 11.19 -20.76 -9.26
N VAL A 113 10.09 -21.23 -9.83
CA VAL A 113 9.99 -22.54 -10.47
C VAL A 113 9.40 -22.43 -11.86
N SER A 114 9.74 -23.38 -12.73
CA SER A 114 9.11 -23.53 -14.04
C SER A 114 8.66 -24.96 -14.25
N ASN A 115 7.56 -25.15 -14.97
CA ASN A 115 7.05 -26.47 -15.30
C ASN A 115 8.09 -27.27 -16.11
N LYS A 116 8.23 -28.56 -15.79
CA LYS A 116 9.00 -29.51 -16.58
C LYS A 116 8.34 -29.73 -17.96
N PRO A 117 9.10 -30.16 -18.98
CA PRO A 117 8.54 -30.53 -20.27
C PRO A 117 7.38 -31.52 -20.13
N GLY A 118 6.26 -31.23 -20.79
CA GLY A 118 5.06 -32.08 -20.77
C GLY A 118 4.11 -31.85 -19.58
N VAL A 119 4.47 -31.02 -18.60
CA VAL A 119 3.59 -30.69 -17.46
C VAL A 119 2.70 -29.49 -17.82
N PRO A 120 1.37 -29.68 -17.97
CA PRO A 120 0.48 -28.61 -18.39
C PRO A 120 0.38 -27.50 -17.33
N GLN A 121 0.20 -26.26 -17.79
CA GLN A 121 -0.11 -25.12 -16.93
C GLN A 121 -1.47 -25.30 -16.27
N GLY A 122 -1.55 -24.96 -14.98
CA GLY A 122 -2.79 -25.06 -14.21
C GLY A 122 -3.11 -26.46 -13.69
N GLY A 123 -2.25 -27.45 -13.93
CA GLY A 123 -2.39 -28.78 -13.37
C GLY A 123 -2.07 -28.83 -11.88
N SER A 124 -2.58 -29.84 -11.19
CA SER A 124 -2.14 -30.17 -9.83
C SER A 124 -0.75 -30.80 -9.86
N GLY A 125 0.12 -30.39 -8.95
CA GLY A 125 1.45 -30.94 -8.80
C GLY A 125 1.99 -30.75 -7.39
N SER A 126 3.20 -31.24 -7.18
CA SER A 126 3.87 -31.13 -5.90
C SER A 126 5.38 -30.98 -6.05
N ALA A 127 6.02 -30.44 -5.03
CA ALA A 127 7.47 -30.36 -4.94
C ALA A 127 7.93 -30.51 -3.50
N THR A 128 8.99 -31.28 -3.30
CA THR A 128 9.70 -31.36 -2.02
C THR A 128 10.76 -30.28 -1.98
N PHE A 129 10.59 -29.32 -1.08
CA PHE A 129 11.59 -28.28 -0.81
C PHE A 129 12.46 -28.72 0.36
N THR A 130 13.77 -28.61 0.21
CA THR A 130 14.74 -29.00 1.24
C THR A 130 15.63 -27.81 1.58
N LEU A 131 15.72 -27.48 2.87
CA LEU A 131 16.74 -26.58 3.41
C LEU A 131 17.93 -27.42 3.86
N THR A 132 19.13 -27.04 3.46
CA THR A 132 20.40 -27.63 3.90
C THR A 132 21.30 -26.52 4.43
N TYR A 133 21.81 -26.67 5.65
CA TYR A 133 22.59 -25.63 6.34
C TYR A 133 23.47 -26.23 7.45
N GLY A 134 24.33 -25.41 8.06
CA GLY A 134 25.09 -25.76 9.26
C GLY A 134 26.35 -26.59 9.02
N THR A 135 26.79 -26.76 7.76
CA THR A 135 27.97 -27.57 7.39
C THR A 135 29.27 -27.14 8.07
N ASN A 136 29.36 -25.88 8.48
CA ASN A 136 30.53 -25.36 9.20
C ASN A 136 30.61 -25.85 10.66
N TYR A 137 29.57 -26.49 11.18
CA TYR A 137 29.49 -26.97 12.58
C TYR A 137 29.44 -28.52 12.67
N GLY A 138 29.56 -29.23 11.55
CA GLY A 138 29.43 -30.69 11.49
C GLY A 138 28.67 -31.16 10.24
N PRO A 139 28.06 -32.36 10.29
CA PRO A 139 27.18 -32.84 9.22
C PRO A 139 26.08 -31.82 8.90
N ALA A 140 25.73 -31.70 7.62
CA ALA A 140 24.68 -30.78 7.18
C ALA A 140 23.35 -31.12 7.88
N ILE A 141 22.68 -30.09 8.40
CA ILE A 141 21.31 -30.20 8.88
C ILE A 141 20.37 -30.03 7.71
N THR A 142 19.38 -30.93 7.61
CA THR A 142 18.36 -30.89 6.58
C THR A 142 16.96 -30.88 7.17
N THR A 143 16.09 -30.03 6.63
CA THR A 143 14.64 -30.09 6.86
C THR A 143 13.92 -29.96 5.52
N SER A 144 12.80 -30.64 5.35
CA SER A 144 12.07 -30.64 4.08
C SER A 144 10.57 -30.66 4.29
N THR A 145 9.85 -30.09 3.33
CA THR A 145 8.39 -30.19 3.26
C THR A 145 7.93 -30.46 1.84
N ILE A 146 6.79 -31.14 1.70
CA ILE A 146 6.12 -31.30 0.41
C ILE A 146 5.10 -30.19 0.29
N VAL A 147 5.22 -29.38 -0.75
CA VAL A 147 4.24 -28.37 -1.11
C VAL A 147 3.42 -28.94 -2.26
N ASN A 148 2.10 -28.93 -2.11
CA ASN A 148 1.14 -29.31 -3.16
C ASN A 148 0.45 -28.05 -3.67
N GLY A 149 0.10 -28.00 -4.95
CA GLY A 149 -0.63 -26.86 -5.49
C GLY A 149 -0.75 -26.88 -7.01
N MET A 150 -1.17 -25.75 -7.57
CA MET A 150 -1.31 -25.56 -9.00
C MET A 150 0.04 -25.15 -9.63
N VAL A 151 0.56 -25.96 -10.55
CA VAL A 151 1.85 -25.69 -11.23
C VAL A 151 1.63 -24.93 -12.54
N GLY A 152 2.40 -23.87 -12.76
CA GLY A 152 2.42 -23.09 -14.00
C GLY A 152 1.17 -22.25 -14.28
N PHE A 153 0.28 -22.12 -13.29
CA PHE A 153 -0.96 -21.32 -13.23
C PHE A 153 -1.92 -21.45 -14.44
N GLY A 154 -3.12 -21.96 -14.22
CA GLY A 154 -4.15 -22.12 -15.27
C GLY A 154 -4.77 -20.80 -15.72
N ASN A 155 -5.65 -20.84 -16.72
CA ASN A 155 -6.54 -19.70 -16.99
C ASN A 155 -7.56 -19.58 -15.85
N TYR A 156 -7.85 -18.34 -15.46
CA TYR A 156 -9.00 -18.04 -14.62
C TYR A 156 -10.29 -18.31 -15.39
N THR A 157 -11.29 -18.86 -14.72
CA THR A 157 -12.64 -19.00 -15.25
C THR A 157 -13.58 -18.03 -14.53
N ALA A 158 -14.77 -17.79 -15.09
CA ALA A 158 -15.81 -16.97 -14.46
C ALA A 158 -16.47 -17.67 -13.25
N ASP A 159 -15.65 -18.24 -12.37
CA ASP A 159 -16.02 -18.93 -11.14
C ASP A 159 -15.26 -18.30 -9.97
N ALA A 160 -15.96 -18.03 -8.88
CA ALA A 160 -15.37 -17.36 -7.72
C ALA A 160 -14.24 -18.19 -7.08
N ASN A 161 -14.33 -19.54 -7.09
CA ASN A 161 -13.26 -20.37 -6.54
C ASN A 161 -12.01 -20.29 -7.42
N SER A 162 -12.15 -20.24 -8.75
CA SER A 162 -11.02 -19.99 -9.65
C SER A 162 -10.30 -18.68 -9.30
N LEU A 163 -11.07 -17.59 -9.13
CA LEU A 163 -10.55 -16.25 -8.87
C LEU A 163 -9.99 -16.06 -7.47
N ASN A 164 -10.50 -16.79 -6.46
CA ASN A 164 -9.96 -16.76 -5.09
C ASN A 164 -8.51 -17.27 -4.99
N HIS A 165 -7.98 -17.89 -6.05
CA HIS A 165 -6.57 -18.28 -6.16
C HIS A 165 -5.71 -17.21 -6.86
N HIS A 166 -6.26 -16.05 -7.21
CA HIS A 166 -5.45 -14.91 -7.64
C HIS A 166 -4.72 -14.31 -6.43
N TRP A 167 -3.43 -14.03 -6.59
CA TRP A 167 -2.57 -13.48 -5.57
C TRP A 167 -2.12 -12.10 -6.01
N ASN A 168 -2.08 -11.19 -5.04
CA ASN A 168 -1.51 -9.87 -5.23
C ASN A 168 -0.09 -9.95 -5.82
N PRO A 169 0.22 -9.23 -6.91
CA PRO A 169 1.58 -9.23 -7.43
C PRO A 169 2.56 -8.60 -6.45
N ASP A 170 3.83 -9.01 -6.52
CA ASP A 170 4.84 -8.50 -5.60
C ASP A 170 5.04 -6.99 -5.71
N TRP A 171 4.94 -6.42 -6.92
CA TRP A 171 5.00 -4.98 -7.10
C TRP A 171 3.94 -4.24 -6.26
N TYR A 172 2.74 -4.80 -6.07
CA TYR A 172 1.70 -4.15 -5.25
C TYR A 172 2.06 -4.13 -3.76
N HIS A 173 2.78 -5.16 -3.29
CA HIS A 173 3.34 -5.14 -1.95
C HIS A 173 4.48 -4.14 -1.79
N GLU A 174 5.15 -3.75 -2.87
CA GLU A 174 6.39 -2.99 -2.86
C GLU A 174 6.19 -1.47 -2.98
N ILE A 175 5.12 -1.05 -3.66
CA ILE A 175 4.84 0.36 -4.00
C ILE A 175 4.34 1.24 -2.85
N LYS A 176 3.69 0.68 -1.81
CA LYS A 176 3.31 1.30 -0.52
C LYS A 176 2.43 2.56 -0.51
N TYR A 177 2.70 3.56 -1.34
CA TYR A 177 2.11 4.90 -1.28
C TYR A 177 1.60 5.31 -2.65
N GLY A 178 0.33 5.74 -2.72
CA GLY A 178 -0.33 6.15 -3.94
C GLY A 178 -1.20 7.39 -3.76
N ILE A 179 -1.58 8.00 -4.88
CA ILE A 179 -2.50 9.15 -4.91
C ILE A 179 -3.84 8.73 -5.52
N PHE A 180 -4.91 8.97 -4.77
CA PHE A 180 -6.29 8.89 -5.22
C PHE A 180 -6.73 10.29 -5.69
N ILE A 181 -7.65 10.36 -6.66
CA ILE A 181 -8.14 11.65 -7.17
C ILE A 181 -9.65 11.62 -7.34
N HIS A 182 -10.38 12.27 -6.42
CA HIS A 182 -11.81 12.54 -6.56
C HIS A 182 -12.06 13.89 -7.23
N TRP A 183 -12.28 13.82 -8.54
CA TRP A 183 -12.57 14.96 -9.38
C TRP A 183 -13.75 14.64 -10.30
N GLY A 184 -14.67 15.57 -10.47
CA GLY A 184 -15.86 15.37 -11.30
C GLY A 184 -16.82 16.54 -11.25
N ILE A 185 -18.07 16.31 -11.64
CA ILE A 185 -19.11 17.36 -11.67
C ILE A 185 -19.35 17.93 -10.26
N TYR A 186 -19.28 17.09 -9.23
CA TYR A 186 -19.40 17.51 -7.83
C TYR A 186 -18.32 18.49 -7.37
N SER A 187 -17.19 18.60 -8.09
CA SER A 187 -16.16 19.62 -7.84
C SER A 187 -16.59 21.03 -8.26
N VAL A 188 -17.71 21.18 -8.97
CA VAL A 188 -18.31 22.49 -9.32
C VAL A 188 -19.02 23.11 -8.10
N PRO A 189 -20.04 22.47 -7.50
CA PRO A 189 -20.65 23.02 -6.28
C PRO A 189 -19.72 22.92 -5.07
N ALA A 190 -18.79 21.95 -5.07
CA ALA A 190 -17.69 21.81 -4.11
C ALA A 190 -18.12 21.92 -2.63
N PHE A 191 -19.28 21.37 -2.28
CA PHE A 191 -19.87 21.54 -0.96
C PHE A 191 -20.12 20.21 -0.27
N GLY A 192 -19.38 19.98 0.80
CA GLY A 192 -19.73 19.09 1.89
C GLY A 192 -19.80 19.92 3.16
N ASN A 193 -20.82 19.73 4.00
CA ASN A 193 -20.87 20.48 5.25
C ASN A 193 -19.78 19.97 6.21
N THR A 194 -19.44 20.74 7.24
CA THR A 194 -18.39 20.41 8.21
C THR A 194 -18.93 20.43 9.64
N GLY A 195 -18.13 20.00 10.62
CA GLY A 195 -18.53 19.98 12.03
C GLY A 195 -19.65 18.96 12.31
N SER A 196 -20.69 19.33 13.06
CA SER A 196 -21.76 18.37 13.43
C SER A 196 -22.58 17.86 12.25
N ASN A 197 -22.50 18.55 11.11
CA ASN A 197 -23.25 18.25 9.89
C ASN A 197 -22.37 17.63 8.80
N GLU A 198 -21.15 17.20 9.15
CA GLU A 198 -20.15 16.69 8.23
C GLU A 198 -20.68 15.66 7.23
N ASP A 199 -20.30 15.84 5.97
CA ASP A 199 -20.62 14.96 4.84
C ASP A 199 -19.67 15.21 3.67
N TYR A 200 -19.50 14.21 2.82
CA TYR A 200 -18.56 14.26 1.70
C TYR A 200 -19.05 15.16 0.56
N ALA A 201 -18.16 15.97 -0.02
CA ALA A 201 -18.54 16.91 -1.08
C ALA A 201 -18.87 16.19 -2.39
N GLU A 202 -18.24 15.05 -2.69
CA GLU A 202 -18.56 14.23 -3.86
C GLU A 202 -19.94 13.54 -3.78
N TRP A 203 -20.57 13.56 -2.61
CA TRP A 203 -21.94 13.08 -2.38
C TRP A 203 -23.02 14.12 -2.71
N TYR A 204 -22.64 15.30 -3.20
CA TYR A 204 -23.54 16.45 -3.38
C TYR A 204 -24.88 16.11 -4.05
N TRP A 205 -24.88 15.40 -5.18
CA TRP A 205 -26.12 15.07 -5.90
C TRP A 205 -27.08 14.23 -5.06
N LYS A 206 -26.55 13.26 -4.33
CA LYS A 206 -27.36 12.43 -3.43
C LYS A 206 -27.90 13.26 -2.27
N ARG A 207 -27.07 14.14 -1.69
CA ARG A 207 -27.41 14.94 -0.50
C ARG A 207 -28.38 16.07 -0.78
N MET A 208 -28.33 16.69 -1.96
CA MET A 208 -29.37 17.65 -2.36
C MET A 208 -30.75 16.99 -2.53
N ASN A 209 -30.82 15.67 -2.61
CA ASN A 209 -32.06 14.88 -2.72
C ASN A 209 -32.49 14.18 -1.42
N ASP A 210 -31.75 14.34 -0.31
CA ASP A 210 -32.13 13.75 1.00
C ASP A 210 -33.18 14.58 1.76
N GLY A 211 -33.60 15.71 1.19
CA GLY A 211 -34.67 16.55 1.72
C GLY A 211 -34.21 17.53 2.82
N PRO A 212 -35.12 18.40 3.30
CA PRO A 212 -34.78 19.51 4.20
C PRO A 212 -34.47 19.08 5.64
N THR A 213 -34.71 17.82 6.03
CA THR A 213 -34.43 17.34 7.39
C THR A 213 -33.12 16.58 7.51
N TYR A 214 -32.43 16.33 6.40
CA TYR A 214 -31.18 15.59 6.41
C TYR A 214 -30.03 16.44 6.99
N LYS A 215 -29.14 15.79 7.75
CA LYS A 215 -28.14 16.48 8.58
C LYS A 215 -27.18 17.38 7.79
N SER A 216 -26.83 17.04 6.55
CA SER A 216 -25.76 17.74 5.83
C SER A 216 -26.16 19.12 5.33
N GLN A 217 -27.45 19.45 5.33
CA GLN A 217 -27.98 20.74 4.86
C GLN A 217 -27.67 21.06 3.38
N THR A 218 -27.24 20.07 2.60
CA THR A 218 -26.94 20.25 1.17
C THR A 218 -28.18 20.67 0.38
N TYR A 219 -29.36 20.16 0.73
CA TYR A 219 -30.64 20.56 0.15
C TYR A 219 -30.89 22.08 0.30
N GLN A 220 -30.67 22.62 1.50
CA GLN A 220 -30.87 24.04 1.82
C GLN A 220 -29.81 24.91 1.15
N TYR A 221 -28.55 24.47 1.20
CA TYR A 221 -27.46 25.16 0.53
C TYR A 221 -27.73 25.27 -0.98
N HIS A 222 -28.18 24.19 -1.60
CA HIS A 222 -28.52 24.16 -3.03
C HIS A 222 -29.67 25.13 -3.34
N GLU A 223 -30.73 25.12 -2.53
CA GLU A 223 -31.87 26.01 -2.70
C GLU A 223 -31.46 27.49 -2.60
N ALA A 224 -30.66 27.83 -1.59
CA ALA A 224 -30.23 29.20 -1.34
C ALA A 224 -29.24 29.73 -2.39
N THR A 225 -28.38 28.86 -2.93
CA THR A 225 -27.28 29.25 -3.82
C THR A 225 -27.66 29.21 -5.30
N TYR A 226 -28.35 28.15 -5.72
CA TYR A 226 -28.66 27.88 -7.13
C TYR A 226 -30.16 28.00 -7.45
N GLY A 227 -31.03 27.89 -6.44
CA GLY A 227 -32.47 27.99 -6.59
C GLY A 227 -33.14 26.66 -6.96
N ARG A 228 -34.47 26.60 -6.75
CA ARG A 228 -35.25 25.35 -6.88
C ARG A 228 -35.32 24.76 -8.29
N ASN A 229 -35.03 25.55 -9.32
CA ASN A 229 -35.11 25.13 -10.72
C ASN A 229 -33.76 24.66 -11.28
N PHE A 230 -32.69 24.74 -10.49
CA PHE A 230 -31.38 24.25 -10.87
C PHE A 230 -31.28 22.77 -10.47
N ASN A 231 -30.99 21.89 -11.41
CA ASN A 231 -30.79 20.47 -11.18
C ASN A 231 -29.29 20.15 -11.23
N TYR A 232 -28.88 19.01 -10.68
CA TYR A 232 -27.46 18.65 -10.63
C TYR A 232 -26.77 18.64 -12.00
N ASP A 233 -27.43 18.11 -13.03
CA ASP A 233 -26.87 18.04 -14.38
C ASP A 233 -26.66 19.43 -15.02
N ASP A 234 -27.29 20.49 -14.50
CA ASP A 234 -27.06 21.87 -14.94
C ASP A 234 -25.65 22.38 -14.56
N PHE A 235 -24.90 21.65 -13.72
CA PHE A 235 -23.48 21.93 -13.46
C PHE A 235 -22.54 21.50 -14.60
N PHE A 236 -22.98 20.66 -15.55
CA PHE A 236 -22.09 20.11 -16.60
C PHE A 236 -21.33 21.19 -17.39
N PRO A 237 -21.94 22.32 -17.81
CA PRO A 237 -21.22 23.37 -18.53
C PRO A 237 -20.20 24.13 -17.67
N GLN A 238 -20.31 24.05 -16.35
CA GLN A 238 -19.44 24.74 -15.39
C GLN A 238 -18.20 23.92 -15.02
N PHE A 239 -18.21 22.61 -15.30
CA PHE A 239 -17.03 21.77 -15.23
C PHE A 239 -16.13 22.03 -16.44
N THR A 240 -15.26 23.04 -16.34
CA THR A 240 -14.50 23.56 -17.49
C THR A 240 -13.12 22.94 -17.66
N ALA A 241 -12.49 22.46 -16.58
CA ALA A 241 -11.13 21.93 -16.60
C ALA A 241 -10.10 22.84 -17.32
N SER A 242 -10.32 24.16 -17.30
CA SER A 242 -9.57 25.13 -18.10
C SER A 242 -8.09 25.24 -17.73
N ASN A 243 -7.74 24.86 -16.50
CA ASN A 243 -6.40 24.84 -15.94
C ASN A 243 -5.87 23.41 -15.72
N PHE A 244 -6.58 22.38 -16.20
CA PHE A 244 -6.12 20.99 -16.11
C PHE A 244 -4.94 20.73 -17.04
N ASP A 245 -3.86 20.19 -16.46
CA ASP A 245 -2.67 19.70 -17.16
C ASP A 245 -2.25 18.35 -16.56
N ALA A 246 -2.38 17.29 -17.36
CA ALA A 246 -2.09 15.93 -16.94
C ALA A 246 -0.63 15.73 -16.52
N LYS A 247 0.31 16.42 -17.19
CA LYS A 247 1.74 16.32 -16.86
C LYS A 247 2.02 17.01 -15.53
N GLN A 248 1.46 18.19 -15.29
CA GLN A 248 1.65 18.91 -14.02
C GLN A 248 1.10 18.12 -12.83
N TRP A 249 -0.08 17.50 -12.99
CA TRP A 249 -0.62 16.60 -11.96
C TRP A 249 0.31 15.41 -11.73
N MET A 250 0.77 14.75 -12.79
CA MET A 250 1.65 13.59 -12.67
C MET A 250 3.01 13.91 -12.05
N ASP A 251 3.59 15.06 -12.39
CA ASP A 251 4.83 15.55 -11.78
C ASP A 251 4.63 15.84 -10.29
N LEU A 252 3.50 16.42 -9.88
CA LEU A 252 3.18 16.60 -8.46
C LEU A 252 3.05 15.25 -7.72
N ILE A 253 2.42 14.26 -8.33
CA ILE A 253 2.26 12.91 -7.77
C ILE A 253 3.63 12.24 -7.59
N ALA A 254 4.50 12.32 -8.61
CA ALA A 254 5.88 11.86 -8.51
C ALA A 254 6.67 12.65 -7.44
N ASP A 255 6.38 13.95 -7.30
CA ASP A 255 6.98 14.80 -6.29
C ASP A 255 6.60 14.44 -4.86
N ALA A 256 5.36 13.97 -4.66
CA ALA A 256 4.91 13.38 -3.41
C ALA A 256 5.60 12.05 -3.07
N GLY A 257 6.34 11.45 -4.03
CA GLY A 257 6.98 10.14 -3.86
C GLY A 257 6.03 8.95 -4.05
N ALA A 258 4.82 9.18 -4.55
CA ALA A 258 3.85 8.12 -4.83
C ALA A 258 4.36 7.20 -5.95
N GLN A 259 3.99 5.92 -5.85
CA GLN A 259 4.39 4.86 -6.77
C GLN A 259 3.21 4.34 -7.60
N TYR A 260 2.01 4.87 -7.36
CA TYR A 260 0.81 4.57 -8.14
C TYR A 260 -0.22 5.69 -8.03
N VAL A 261 -1.12 5.76 -9.00
CA VAL A 261 -2.23 6.70 -9.04
C VAL A 261 -3.53 5.96 -9.33
N VAL A 262 -4.62 6.40 -8.71
CA VAL A 262 -5.98 5.87 -8.94
C VAL A 262 -6.92 7.07 -9.13
N PRO A 263 -7.13 7.57 -10.36
CA PRO A 263 -8.15 8.59 -10.59
C PRO A 263 -9.56 7.98 -10.58
N VAL A 264 -10.54 8.73 -10.08
CA VAL A 264 -11.97 8.41 -10.23
C VAL A 264 -12.36 8.53 -11.69
N THR A 265 -12.61 7.39 -12.33
CA THR A 265 -13.02 7.37 -13.75
C THR A 265 -14.50 7.68 -13.90
N LYS A 266 -15.31 7.19 -12.96
CA LYS A 266 -16.75 7.43 -12.84
C LYS A 266 -17.14 7.24 -11.36
N HIS A 267 -17.73 8.27 -10.76
CA HIS A 267 -18.26 8.20 -9.39
C HIS A 267 -19.74 7.77 -9.39
N HIS A 268 -20.39 7.81 -8.23
CA HIS A 268 -21.79 7.41 -8.07
C HIS A 268 -22.79 8.28 -8.87
N ASP A 269 -22.37 9.47 -9.32
CA ASP A 269 -23.17 10.35 -10.19
C ASP A 269 -23.19 9.90 -11.66
N GLY A 270 -22.47 8.83 -12.00
CA GLY A 270 -22.43 8.22 -13.32
C GLY A 270 -21.77 9.07 -14.41
N PHE A 271 -21.13 10.20 -14.06
CA PHE A 271 -20.42 11.01 -15.04
C PHE A 271 -19.01 10.48 -15.27
N ALA A 272 -18.76 9.95 -16.46
CA ALA A 272 -17.47 9.37 -16.79
C ALA A 272 -16.45 10.42 -17.27
N LEU A 273 -15.25 10.39 -16.70
CA LEU A 273 -14.11 11.23 -17.09
C LEU A 273 -13.27 10.65 -18.24
N PHE A 274 -13.75 9.58 -18.85
CA PHE A 274 -13.09 8.86 -19.94
C PHE A 274 -14.02 8.69 -21.14
N ASN A 275 -13.47 8.35 -22.30
CA ASN A 275 -14.26 8.11 -23.49
C ASN A 275 -15.02 6.78 -23.39
N ILE A 276 -16.33 6.81 -23.64
CA ILE A 276 -17.21 5.64 -23.71
C ILE A 276 -17.94 5.71 -25.05
N SER A 277 -18.17 4.57 -25.71
CA SER A 277 -19.00 4.53 -26.90
C SER A 277 -20.35 5.21 -26.65
N SER A 278 -20.77 6.10 -27.55
CA SER A 278 -22.06 6.79 -27.45
C SER A 278 -23.27 5.84 -27.56
N SER A 279 -23.05 4.58 -27.96
CA SER A 279 -24.06 3.51 -27.92
C SER A 279 -24.22 2.86 -26.55
N ILE A 280 -23.30 3.12 -25.61
CA ILE A 280 -23.29 2.60 -24.23
C ILE A 280 -23.71 3.72 -23.28
N SER A 281 -23.03 4.88 -23.33
CA SER A 281 -23.37 6.06 -22.54
C SER A 281 -22.92 7.32 -23.24
N ARG A 282 -23.68 8.40 -23.09
CA ARG A 282 -23.25 9.75 -23.50
C ARG A 282 -22.93 10.64 -22.30
N ARG A 283 -23.09 10.16 -21.06
CA ARG A 283 -22.84 10.93 -19.83
C ARG A 283 -21.34 10.99 -19.50
N THR A 284 -20.56 11.65 -20.36
CA THR A 284 -19.11 11.68 -20.26
C THR A 284 -18.53 13.09 -20.47
N SER A 285 -17.33 13.33 -19.97
CA SER A 285 -16.53 14.55 -20.22
C SER A 285 -16.11 14.75 -21.67
N VAL A 286 -16.16 13.69 -22.50
CA VAL A 286 -15.95 13.78 -23.95
C VAL A 286 -17.21 14.33 -24.63
N ASN A 287 -18.40 13.95 -24.15
CA ASN A 287 -19.69 14.37 -24.71
C ASN A 287 -20.23 15.67 -24.09
N PHE A 288 -19.81 16.06 -22.88
CA PHE A 288 -20.27 17.24 -22.16
C PHE A 288 -19.11 18.00 -21.53
N GLY A 289 -19.32 19.29 -21.22
CA GLY A 289 -18.29 20.14 -20.61
C GLY A 289 -17.04 20.27 -21.51
N PRO A 290 -15.85 19.87 -21.03
CA PRO A 290 -14.56 20.22 -21.64
C PRO A 290 -14.21 19.43 -22.91
N LYS A 291 -14.97 18.39 -23.26
CA LYS A 291 -14.77 17.56 -24.46
C LYS A 291 -13.42 16.86 -24.50
N ARG A 292 -12.98 16.34 -23.35
CA ARG A 292 -11.66 15.72 -23.15
C ARG A 292 -11.78 14.35 -22.50
N ASP A 293 -10.78 13.52 -22.74
CA ASP A 293 -10.63 12.21 -22.11
C ASP A 293 -9.54 12.30 -21.05
N PHE A 294 -9.93 12.73 -19.85
CA PHE A 294 -8.98 13.04 -18.78
C PHE A 294 -8.25 11.81 -18.25
N ILE A 295 -8.93 10.67 -18.20
CA ILE A 295 -8.31 9.43 -17.74
C ILE A 295 -7.23 9.00 -18.73
N LYS A 296 -7.50 9.05 -20.03
CA LYS A 296 -6.46 8.75 -21.03
C LYS A 296 -5.28 9.70 -20.92
N GLU A 297 -5.53 11.00 -20.83
CA GLU A 297 -4.47 12.00 -20.71
C GLU A 297 -3.59 11.78 -19.46
N LEU A 298 -4.19 11.47 -18.31
CA LEU A 298 -3.46 11.18 -17.07
C LEU A 298 -2.63 9.91 -17.16
N LEU A 299 -3.20 8.81 -17.65
CA LEU A 299 -2.50 7.52 -17.71
C LEU A 299 -1.41 7.52 -18.80
N ASP A 300 -1.63 8.21 -19.92
CA ASP A 300 -0.59 8.45 -20.93
C ASP A 300 0.54 9.32 -20.37
N ALA A 301 0.23 10.37 -19.58
CA ALA A 301 1.24 11.18 -18.91
C ALA A 301 2.06 10.36 -17.90
N ALA A 302 1.43 9.48 -17.11
CA ALA A 302 2.14 8.53 -16.25
C ALA A 302 3.08 7.65 -17.06
N LYS A 303 2.59 7.02 -18.14
CA LYS A 303 3.37 6.12 -18.99
C LYS A 303 4.55 6.83 -19.66
N GLN A 304 4.36 8.08 -20.09
CA GLN A 304 5.37 8.84 -20.83
C GLN A 304 6.42 9.50 -19.92
N TYR A 305 5.98 10.17 -18.84
CA TYR A 305 6.85 11.04 -18.05
C TYR A 305 7.26 10.43 -16.71
N GLN A 306 6.44 9.55 -16.13
CA GLN A 306 6.68 8.95 -14.81
C GLN A 306 6.41 7.43 -14.84
N PRO A 307 7.11 6.64 -15.67
CA PRO A 307 6.76 5.23 -15.93
C PRO A 307 6.87 4.30 -14.71
N HIS A 308 7.47 4.78 -13.62
CA HIS A 308 7.54 4.09 -12.33
C HIS A 308 6.20 4.15 -11.56
N ILE A 309 5.31 5.09 -11.89
CA ILE A 309 3.97 5.20 -11.31
C ILE A 309 3.07 4.17 -11.97
N ARG A 310 2.57 3.21 -11.19
CA ARG A 310 1.57 2.23 -11.62
C ARG A 310 0.21 2.91 -11.83
N ARG A 311 -0.52 2.44 -12.84
CA ARG A 311 -1.76 3.07 -13.32
C ARG A 311 -2.98 2.30 -12.83
N GLY A 312 -3.65 2.80 -11.80
CA GLY A 312 -4.95 2.29 -11.37
C GLY A 312 -6.11 3.09 -11.94
N THR A 313 -7.33 2.58 -11.77
CA THR A 313 -8.58 3.27 -12.08
C THR A 313 -9.62 2.97 -11.01
N TYR A 314 -10.25 4.00 -10.48
CA TYR A 314 -11.42 3.83 -9.63
C TYR A 314 -12.69 3.73 -10.46
N PHE A 315 -13.62 2.86 -10.06
CA PHE A 315 -14.91 2.69 -10.71
C PHE A 315 -16.05 2.46 -9.71
N SER A 316 -17.04 3.36 -9.71
CA SER A 316 -18.28 3.16 -8.97
C SER A 316 -19.14 2.09 -9.64
N MET A 317 -19.39 0.99 -8.93
CA MET A 317 -20.24 -0.11 -9.42
C MET A 317 -21.70 0.33 -9.61
N PRO A 318 -22.35 0.98 -8.62
CA PRO A 318 -23.69 1.54 -8.77
C PRO A 318 -23.69 2.99 -9.29
N GLU A 319 -24.85 3.44 -9.77
CA GLU A 319 -25.15 4.83 -10.08
C GLU A 319 -26.43 5.27 -9.37
N TRP A 320 -26.44 6.46 -8.77
CA TRP A 320 -27.57 6.90 -7.93
C TRP A 320 -28.89 6.98 -8.69
N TYR A 321 -28.89 7.56 -9.90
CA TYR A 321 -30.12 7.87 -10.63
C TYR A 321 -30.10 7.38 -12.08
N HIS A 322 -29.33 6.33 -12.37
CA HIS A 322 -29.37 5.70 -13.68
C HIS A 322 -30.69 4.93 -13.84
N PRO A 323 -31.51 5.18 -14.88
CA PRO A 323 -32.78 4.49 -15.07
C PRO A 323 -32.65 2.95 -15.08
N GLY A 324 -31.65 2.43 -15.77
CA GLY A 324 -31.36 0.98 -15.83
C GLY A 324 -30.90 0.36 -14.51
N TYR A 325 -30.46 1.16 -13.51
CA TYR A 325 -30.05 0.64 -12.20
C TYR A 325 -31.25 0.42 -11.26
N LYS A 326 -32.48 0.84 -11.64
CA LYS A 326 -33.66 0.76 -10.76
C LYS A 326 -33.94 -0.65 -10.23
N LYS A 327 -33.68 -1.67 -11.05
CA LYS A 327 -33.80 -3.10 -10.70
C LYS A 327 -32.86 -3.51 -9.55
N TYR A 328 -31.74 -2.80 -9.39
CA TYR A 328 -30.66 -3.07 -8.44
C TYR A 328 -30.63 -2.06 -7.28
N ALA A 329 -31.69 -1.26 -7.13
CA ALA A 329 -31.74 -0.16 -6.19
C ALA A 329 -31.41 -0.61 -4.76
N ILE A 330 -30.53 0.16 -4.11
CA ILE A 330 -30.13 -0.01 -2.72
C ILE A 330 -30.78 1.12 -1.92
N GLY A 331 -31.60 0.78 -0.93
CA GLY A 331 -32.27 1.78 -0.08
C GLY A 331 -31.37 2.40 0.99
N GLY A 332 -31.91 3.39 1.71
CA GLY A 332 -31.24 4.04 2.84
C GLY A 332 -30.45 5.30 2.50
N SER A 333 -29.91 5.96 3.52
CA SER A 333 -29.17 7.24 3.38
C SER A 333 -27.83 7.10 2.64
N ALA A 334 -27.20 5.93 2.69
CA ALA A 334 -26.02 5.59 1.88
C ALA A 334 -26.40 4.78 0.60
N GLY A 335 -27.69 4.75 0.25
CA GLY A 335 -28.23 3.93 -0.83
C GLY A 335 -28.03 4.51 -2.23
N HIS A 336 -28.27 3.65 -3.22
CA HIS A 336 -28.27 3.97 -4.64
C HIS A 336 -29.67 3.72 -5.19
N PRO A 337 -30.53 4.76 -5.24
CA PRO A 337 -31.96 4.56 -5.47
C PRO A 337 -32.31 4.05 -6.89
N GLY A 338 -31.40 4.24 -7.85
CA GLY A 338 -31.61 3.99 -9.27
C GLY A 338 -32.84 4.73 -9.81
N GLY A 339 -33.17 4.46 -11.07
CA GLY A 339 -34.32 5.11 -11.71
C GLY A 339 -34.04 6.57 -12.07
N PRO A 340 -34.90 7.20 -12.87
CA PRO A 340 -34.68 8.57 -13.31
C PRO A 340 -34.59 9.53 -12.11
N PRO A 341 -33.74 10.56 -12.21
CA PRO A 341 -33.64 11.58 -11.17
C PRO A 341 -34.91 12.42 -11.10
N HIS A 342 -35.11 13.08 -9.95
CA HIS A 342 -36.21 14.01 -9.74
C HIS A 342 -35.65 15.36 -9.30
N ASN A 343 -36.37 16.43 -9.57
CA ASN A 343 -36.11 17.71 -8.93
C ASN A 343 -36.47 17.58 -7.43
N PRO A 344 -35.55 17.88 -6.49
CA PRO A 344 -35.77 17.62 -5.07
C PRO A 344 -36.87 18.49 -4.45
N TYR A 345 -37.24 19.61 -5.09
CA TYR A 345 -38.22 20.56 -4.56
C TYR A 345 -39.62 20.34 -5.12
N THR A 346 -39.74 20.05 -6.41
CA THR A 346 -41.03 19.85 -7.09
C THR A 346 -41.43 18.38 -7.19
N GLN A 347 -40.49 17.46 -6.96
CA GLN A 347 -40.65 16.02 -7.15
C GLN A 347 -41.01 15.62 -8.59
N GLN A 348 -40.81 16.53 -9.56
CA GLN A 348 -40.97 16.19 -10.97
C GLN A 348 -39.78 15.38 -11.44
N GLU A 349 -40.06 14.31 -12.19
CA GLU A 349 -39.01 13.54 -12.88
C GLU A 349 -38.26 14.46 -13.85
N ILE A 350 -36.93 14.36 -13.86
CA ILE A 350 -36.05 15.11 -14.76
C ILE A 350 -35.19 14.13 -15.57
N PRO A 351 -34.74 14.52 -16.78
CA PRO A 351 -33.92 13.65 -17.61
C PRO A 351 -32.59 13.29 -16.92
N TYR A 352 -32.17 12.02 -17.04
CA TYR A 352 -30.79 11.62 -16.79
C TYR A 352 -29.95 12.04 -17.99
N THR A 353 -29.20 13.15 -17.89
CA THR A 353 -28.49 13.72 -19.04
C THR A 353 -27.45 12.75 -19.58
N GLY A 354 -27.48 12.54 -20.89
CA GLY A 354 -26.60 11.58 -21.57
C GLY A 354 -27.07 10.12 -21.53
N TYR A 355 -28.29 9.85 -21.03
CA TYR A 355 -28.84 8.49 -21.01
C TYR A 355 -28.88 7.84 -22.39
N VAL A 356 -28.54 6.55 -22.39
CA VAL A 356 -28.72 5.62 -23.50
C VAL A 356 -29.50 4.42 -22.96
N PRO A 357 -30.63 4.04 -23.58
CA PRO A 357 -31.41 2.89 -23.13
C PRO A 357 -30.60 1.59 -23.14
N VAL A 358 -30.67 0.85 -22.04
CA VAL A 358 -30.02 -0.45 -21.84
C VAL A 358 -31.05 -1.48 -21.38
N ASN A 359 -30.86 -2.77 -21.71
CA ASN A 359 -31.74 -3.83 -21.23
C ASN A 359 -31.37 -4.23 -19.80
N ASP A 360 -30.07 -4.33 -19.51
CA ASP A 360 -29.56 -4.60 -18.18
C ASP A 360 -28.33 -3.74 -17.88
N TYR A 361 -28.39 -2.95 -16.81
CA TYR A 361 -27.30 -2.05 -16.42
C TYR A 361 -25.95 -2.78 -16.24
N VAL A 362 -25.94 -3.98 -15.68
CA VAL A 362 -24.69 -4.69 -15.40
C VAL A 362 -24.05 -5.17 -16.70
N VAL A 363 -24.85 -5.70 -17.61
CA VAL A 363 -24.37 -6.33 -18.86
C VAL A 363 -24.08 -5.30 -19.95
N ASP A 364 -24.94 -4.30 -20.09
CA ASP A 364 -24.93 -3.39 -21.24
C ASP A 364 -24.21 -2.06 -20.95
N LEU A 365 -23.93 -1.74 -19.67
CA LEU A 365 -23.23 -0.51 -19.26
C LEU A 365 -22.00 -0.80 -18.39
N GLN A 366 -22.21 -1.34 -17.19
CA GLN A 366 -21.15 -1.51 -16.17
C GLN A 366 -19.98 -2.36 -16.69
N LEU A 367 -20.25 -3.58 -17.17
CA LEU A 367 -19.23 -4.50 -17.66
C LEU A 367 -18.47 -3.94 -18.90
N PRO A 368 -19.14 -3.40 -19.93
CA PRO A 368 -18.46 -2.75 -21.05
C PRO A 368 -17.53 -1.60 -20.65
N GLU A 369 -17.94 -0.73 -19.73
CA GLU A 369 -17.11 0.36 -19.22
C GLU A 369 -15.86 -0.16 -18.49
N MET A 370 -16.03 -1.14 -17.59
CA MET A 370 -14.91 -1.77 -16.90
C MET A 370 -13.95 -2.47 -17.87
N ASN A 371 -14.48 -3.18 -18.87
CA ASN A 371 -13.69 -3.80 -19.93
C ASN A 371 -12.89 -2.76 -20.71
N GLN A 372 -13.50 -1.61 -21.03
CA GLN A 372 -12.80 -0.55 -21.74
C GLN A 372 -11.61 -0.03 -20.94
N LEU A 373 -11.81 0.28 -19.65
CA LEU A 373 -10.72 0.69 -18.74
C LEU A 373 -9.62 -0.38 -18.65
N ALA A 374 -10.00 -1.64 -18.49
CA ALA A 374 -9.05 -2.75 -18.41
C ALA A 374 -8.18 -2.89 -19.67
N TYR A 375 -8.80 -2.87 -20.86
CA TYR A 375 -8.13 -3.24 -22.11
C TYR A 375 -7.54 -2.06 -22.88
N GLU A 376 -8.26 -0.93 -22.95
CA GLU A 376 -7.84 0.24 -23.73
C GLU A 376 -6.97 1.22 -22.92
N TYR A 377 -7.26 1.35 -21.63
CA TYR A 377 -6.52 2.23 -20.71
C TYR A 377 -5.41 1.48 -19.96
N GLU A 378 -5.29 0.17 -20.21
CA GLU A 378 -4.26 -0.69 -19.63
C GLU A 378 -4.21 -0.58 -18.10
N THR A 379 -5.36 -0.54 -17.41
CA THR A 379 -5.42 -0.53 -15.95
C THR A 379 -4.57 -1.64 -15.33
N GLU A 380 -3.81 -1.30 -14.29
CA GLU A 380 -3.03 -2.23 -13.45
C GLU A 380 -3.70 -2.49 -12.09
N ILE A 381 -4.53 -1.55 -11.60
CA ILE A 381 -5.31 -1.66 -10.37
C ILE A 381 -6.77 -1.30 -10.67
N MET A 382 -7.69 -2.26 -10.57
CA MET A 382 -9.13 -1.96 -10.64
C MET A 382 -9.67 -1.73 -9.22
N TRP A 383 -9.93 -0.47 -8.88
CA TRP A 383 -10.40 -0.06 -7.56
C TRP A 383 -11.90 0.19 -7.63
N CYS A 384 -12.71 -0.82 -7.33
CA CYS A 384 -14.16 -0.65 -7.38
C CYS A 384 -14.70 -0.06 -6.08
N ASP A 385 -15.96 0.36 -6.06
CA ASP A 385 -16.60 0.86 -4.85
C ASP A 385 -18.06 0.46 -4.70
N ILE A 386 -18.51 0.45 -3.44
CA ILE A 386 -19.84 0.06 -2.93
C ILE A 386 -20.21 -1.42 -3.17
N GLY A 387 -19.76 -2.01 -4.27
CA GLY A 387 -20.18 -3.33 -4.73
C GLY A 387 -21.58 -3.30 -5.32
N GLY A 388 -22.46 -4.21 -4.88
CA GLY A 388 -23.81 -4.36 -5.43
C GLY A 388 -23.87 -5.28 -6.65
N ALA A 389 -24.86 -5.08 -7.52
CA ALA A 389 -25.05 -5.93 -8.70
C ALA A 389 -23.85 -5.81 -9.67
N ASN A 390 -23.30 -6.95 -10.08
CA ASN A 390 -22.05 -7.01 -10.82
C ASN A 390 -21.91 -8.29 -11.66
N ASN A 391 -21.00 -8.23 -12.63
CA ASN A 391 -20.48 -9.38 -13.40
C ASN A 391 -18.97 -9.58 -13.11
N ALA A 392 -18.57 -9.43 -11.86
CA ALA A 392 -17.15 -9.37 -11.49
C ALA A 392 -16.38 -10.64 -11.81
N THR A 393 -17.01 -11.82 -11.72
CA THR A 393 -16.34 -13.08 -12.11
C THR A 393 -16.00 -13.12 -13.60
N ILE A 394 -16.91 -12.65 -14.45
CA ILE A 394 -16.70 -12.55 -15.90
C ILE A 394 -15.56 -11.56 -16.16
N PHE A 395 -15.72 -10.32 -15.68
CA PHE A 395 -14.72 -9.26 -15.84
C PHE A 395 -13.32 -9.69 -15.37
N ALA A 396 -13.18 -10.11 -14.11
CA ALA A 396 -11.88 -10.42 -13.53
C ALA A 396 -11.23 -11.60 -14.24
N SER A 397 -11.98 -12.66 -14.57
CA SER A 397 -11.40 -13.82 -15.25
C SER A 397 -10.83 -13.46 -16.63
N GLU A 398 -11.54 -12.65 -17.41
CA GLU A 398 -11.07 -12.22 -18.73
C GLU A 398 -9.90 -11.24 -18.62
N TRP A 399 -9.99 -10.25 -17.74
CA TRP A 399 -8.97 -9.23 -17.55
C TRP A 399 -7.65 -9.82 -17.03
N LEU A 400 -7.69 -10.67 -16.00
CA LEU A 400 -6.50 -11.32 -15.45
C LEU A 400 -5.80 -12.19 -16.51
N ASN A 401 -6.58 -12.97 -17.27
CA ASN A 401 -6.05 -13.79 -18.36
C ASN A 401 -5.47 -12.95 -19.50
N TRP A 402 -6.13 -11.86 -19.86
CA TRP A 402 -5.65 -10.93 -20.90
C TRP A 402 -4.35 -10.25 -20.47
N ALA A 403 -4.30 -9.69 -19.26
CA ALA A 403 -3.12 -9.01 -18.74
C ALA A 403 -1.92 -9.98 -18.70
N ARG A 404 -2.14 -11.22 -18.26
CA ARG A 404 -1.10 -12.25 -18.25
C ARG A 404 -0.57 -12.57 -19.65
N LYS A 405 -1.42 -12.63 -20.68
CA LYS A 405 -0.97 -12.81 -22.08
C LYS A 405 -0.06 -11.67 -22.55
N GLN A 406 -0.22 -10.47 -21.98
CA GLN A 406 0.66 -9.32 -22.20
C GLN A 406 1.90 -9.30 -21.30
N GLY A 407 2.11 -10.35 -20.47
CA GLY A 407 3.21 -10.42 -19.51
C GLY A 407 3.03 -9.51 -18.29
N ARG A 408 1.81 -9.03 -18.03
CA ARG A 408 1.49 -8.08 -16.95
C ARG A 408 0.77 -8.77 -15.80
N GLN A 409 1.10 -8.36 -14.58
CA GLN A 409 0.34 -8.71 -13.38
C GLN A 409 -0.49 -7.51 -12.95
N VAL A 410 -1.77 -7.73 -12.66
CA VAL A 410 -2.75 -6.69 -12.29
C VAL A 410 -3.48 -7.10 -11.02
N THR A 411 -4.17 -6.18 -10.36
CA THR A 411 -4.86 -6.47 -9.08
C THR A 411 -6.17 -5.69 -8.93
N PHE A 412 -7.04 -6.13 -8.02
CA PHE A 412 -8.30 -5.47 -7.71
C PHE A 412 -8.63 -5.54 -6.22
N ASN A 413 -9.39 -4.55 -5.75
CA ASN A 413 -9.78 -4.46 -4.35
C ASN A 413 -10.97 -5.37 -4.00
N ASN A 414 -11.29 -5.44 -2.71
CA ASN A 414 -12.41 -6.23 -2.17
C ASN A 414 -13.81 -5.60 -2.37
N ARG A 415 -13.93 -4.53 -3.16
CA ARG A 415 -15.20 -3.82 -3.40
C ARG A 415 -15.78 -4.08 -4.80
N CYS A 416 -15.10 -4.88 -5.63
CA CYS A 416 -15.58 -5.21 -6.99
C CYS A 416 -16.71 -6.25 -7.03
N GLY A 417 -17.19 -6.75 -5.89
CA GLY A 417 -18.15 -7.88 -5.84
C GLY A 417 -17.49 -9.26 -5.70
N LEU A 418 -16.17 -9.28 -5.49
CA LEU A 418 -15.35 -10.45 -5.16
C LEU A 418 -14.54 -10.17 -3.88
N PRO A 419 -13.97 -11.19 -3.20
CA PRO A 419 -13.16 -10.98 -2.00
C PRO A 419 -11.93 -10.07 -2.17
N GLY A 420 -11.51 -9.82 -3.42
CA GLY A 420 -10.39 -8.96 -3.78
C GLY A 420 -9.03 -9.53 -3.40
N ASP A 421 -7.98 -8.98 -4.01
CA ASP A 421 -6.61 -9.32 -3.63
C ASP A 421 -6.19 -8.60 -2.33
N PHE A 422 -6.84 -7.46 -2.04
CA PHE A 422 -6.59 -6.65 -0.84
C PHE A 422 -7.86 -6.00 -0.29
N ASP A 423 -7.87 -5.80 1.04
CA ASP A 423 -8.96 -5.11 1.74
C ASP A 423 -8.76 -3.58 1.76
N THR A 424 -9.86 -2.81 1.86
CA THR A 424 -9.83 -1.35 1.75
C THR A 424 -10.54 -0.60 2.89
N PRO A 425 -10.03 -0.65 4.14
CA PRO A 425 -10.59 0.16 5.22
C PRO A 425 -10.42 1.66 4.95
N GLU A 426 -11.50 2.42 5.10
CA GLU A 426 -11.55 3.86 4.83
C GLU A 426 -11.31 4.67 6.12
N TYR A 427 -10.46 5.70 6.08
CA TYR A 427 -10.06 6.52 7.24
C TYR A 427 -9.55 5.73 8.46
N PHE A 428 -9.14 4.48 8.26
CA PHE A 428 -8.82 3.54 9.33
C PHE A 428 -7.47 2.88 9.13
N THR A 429 -6.71 2.73 10.21
CA THR A 429 -5.50 1.91 10.29
C THR A 429 -5.70 0.81 11.33
N ASN A 430 -5.08 -0.35 11.10
CA ASN A 430 -5.14 -1.47 12.04
C ASN A 430 -4.29 -1.19 13.28
N ASP A 431 -4.60 -1.80 14.43
CA ASP A 431 -3.74 -1.70 15.62
C ASP A 431 -2.55 -2.68 15.57
N VAL A 432 -2.76 -3.82 14.90
CA VAL A 432 -1.81 -4.93 14.79
C VAL A 432 -1.43 -5.18 13.34
N VAL A 433 -0.42 -6.03 13.15
CA VAL A 433 -0.07 -6.56 11.84
C VAL A 433 -1.22 -7.42 11.30
N VAL A 434 -1.53 -7.23 10.01
CA VAL A 434 -2.53 -8.03 9.29
C VAL A 434 -1.84 -8.82 8.17
N ASP A 435 -2.06 -10.14 8.13
CA ASP A 435 -1.42 -11.00 7.13
C ASP A 435 -2.00 -10.82 5.72
N LYS A 436 -3.33 -10.69 5.59
CA LYS A 436 -3.95 -10.34 4.30
C LYS A 436 -3.54 -8.91 3.92
N LYS A 437 -3.20 -8.71 2.66
CA LYS A 437 -2.83 -7.39 2.15
C LYS A 437 -4.05 -6.45 2.27
N TRP A 438 -3.79 -5.21 2.65
CA TRP A 438 -4.82 -4.17 2.75
C TRP A 438 -4.25 -2.82 2.32
N GLU A 439 -5.15 -1.89 2.05
CA GLU A 439 -4.86 -0.51 1.67
C GLU A 439 -5.82 0.42 2.38
N THR A 440 -5.30 1.32 3.23
CA THR A 440 -6.14 2.40 3.76
C THR A 440 -6.23 3.52 2.74
N ASN A 441 -7.38 4.17 2.71
CA ASN A 441 -7.60 5.35 1.88
C ASN A 441 -8.34 6.44 2.68
N ARG A 442 -8.02 7.71 2.37
CA ARG A 442 -8.61 8.90 2.99
C ARG A 442 -8.25 10.17 2.21
N GLY A 443 -9.05 11.22 2.37
CA GLY A 443 -8.75 12.57 1.92
C GLY A 443 -7.55 13.21 2.62
N MET A 444 -6.83 14.04 1.87
CA MET A 444 -6.05 15.14 2.43
C MET A 444 -6.95 16.18 3.12
N ASP A 445 -8.13 16.39 2.56
CA ASP A 445 -9.25 16.99 3.28
C ASP A 445 -9.71 15.97 4.33
N PRO A 446 -9.74 16.32 5.63
CA PRO A 446 -10.12 15.36 6.65
C PRO A 446 -11.61 14.96 6.61
N PHE A 447 -12.43 15.67 5.84
CA PHE A 447 -13.89 15.55 5.84
C PHE A 447 -14.47 15.08 4.50
N SER A 448 -13.66 14.95 3.44
CA SER A 448 -14.14 14.74 2.08
C SER A 448 -13.05 14.14 1.19
N PHE A 449 -13.44 13.48 0.10
CA PHE A 449 -12.50 13.16 -0.99
C PHE A 449 -12.54 14.25 -2.06
N GLY A 450 -13.73 14.58 -2.56
CA GLY A 450 -13.92 15.69 -3.49
C GLY A 450 -13.57 17.04 -2.87
N TYR A 451 -13.15 18.01 -3.70
CA TYR A 451 -12.87 19.37 -3.25
C TYR A 451 -14.05 19.97 -2.47
N ASN A 452 -13.80 20.44 -1.25
CA ASN A 452 -14.78 21.07 -0.39
C ASN A 452 -14.37 22.51 -0.04
N PHE A 453 -15.11 23.51 -0.52
CA PHE A 453 -14.78 24.91 -0.23
C PHE A 453 -15.05 25.30 1.24
N GLN A 454 -15.81 24.49 1.99
CA GLN A 454 -16.07 24.71 3.42
C GLN A 454 -14.89 24.33 4.30
N THR A 455 -13.98 23.48 3.82
CA THR A 455 -12.84 23.01 4.60
C THR A 455 -11.77 24.11 4.69
N PRO A 456 -11.42 24.59 5.90
CA PRO A 456 -10.34 25.55 6.05
C PRO A 456 -8.99 24.92 5.70
N ASP A 457 -8.12 25.66 4.99
CA ASP A 457 -6.77 25.18 4.65
C ASP A 457 -5.99 24.64 5.88
N SER A 458 -6.19 25.23 7.06
CA SER A 458 -5.50 24.82 8.29
C SER A 458 -5.88 23.43 8.82
N THR A 459 -6.93 22.79 8.30
CA THR A 459 -7.35 21.43 8.73
C THR A 459 -6.88 20.33 7.78
N TYR A 460 -6.35 20.68 6.61
CA TYR A 460 -5.78 19.70 5.68
C TYR A 460 -4.58 18.99 6.28
N LEU A 461 -4.39 17.73 5.89
CA LEU A 461 -3.24 16.95 6.33
C LEU A 461 -1.92 17.64 5.98
N THR A 462 -1.04 17.73 6.97
CA THR A 462 0.31 18.26 6.82
C THR A 462 1.27 17.18 6.31
N GLY A 463 2.48 17.57 5.91
CA GLY A 463 3.53 16.61 5.57
C GLY A 463 3.84 15.62 6.70
N ALA A 464 3.73 16.06 7.96
CA ALA A 464 3.88 15.21 9.14
C ALA A 464 2.79 14.14 9.22
N ASP A 465 1.53 14.52 9.02
CA ASP A 465 0.39 13.58 9.09
C ASP A 465 0.50 12.50 8.00
N ILE A 466 0.87 12.90 6.78
CA ILE A 466 1.04 11.98 5.64
C ILE A 466 2.16 10.99 5.92
N VAL A 467 3.34 11.47 6.35
CA VAL A 467 4.51 10.63 6.63
C VAL A 467 4.24 9.66 7.78
N GLN A 468 3.68 10.14 8.89
CA GLN A 468 3.40 9.30 10.04
C GLN A 468 2.34 8.23 9.71
N THR A 469 1.30 8.60 8.96
CA THR A 469 0.30 7.63 8.49
C THR A 469 0.94 6.58 7.58
N LEU A 470 1.78 6.98 6.62
CA LEU A 470 2.47 6.06 5.72
C LEU A 470 3.32 5.04 6.49
N VAL A 471 4.17 5.51 7.41
CA VAL A 471 5.05 4.64 8.19
C VAL A 471 4.25 3.66 9.05
N ASP A 472 3.19 4.14 9.70
CA ASP A 472 2.31 3.30 10.52
C ASP A 472 1.66 2.19 9.67
N VAL A 473 1.05 2.56 8.55
CA VAL A 473 0.36 1.64 7.64
C VAL A 473 1.32 0.59 7.05
N VAL A 474 2.50 1.02 6.58
CA VAL A 474 3.49 0.11 5.97
C VAL A 474 4.02 -0.90 6.98
N SER A 475 4.24 -0.49 8.23
CA SER A 475 4.67 -1.39 9.32
C SER A 475 3.67 -2.50 9.65
N LYS A 476 2.41 -2.32 9.23
CA LYS A 476 1.27 -3.23 9.48
C LYS A 476 0.82 -3.97 8.23
N ASN A 477 1.70 -4.06 7.22
CA ASN A 477 1.48 -4.70 5.90
C ASN A 477 0.55 -3.92 4.94
N GLY A 478 0.13 -2.70 5.29
CA GLY A 478 -0.76 -1.91 4.46
C GLY A 478 -0.06 -1.17 3.31
N ASN A 479 -0.86 -0.69 2.35
CA ASN A 479 -0.55 0.45 1.49
C ASN A 479 -1.39 1.67 1.92
N PHE A 480 -0.93 2.87 1.61
CA PHE A 480 -1.64 4.12 1.87
C PHE A 480 -1.97 4.82 0.55
N LEU A 481 -3.26 4.91 0.26
CA LEU A 481 -3.80 5.63 -0.89
C LEU A 481 -4.39 6.96 -0.42
N LEU A 482 -3.61 8.04 -0.55
CA LEU A 482 -4.00 9.38 -0.10
C LEU A 482 -4.76 10.10 -1.22
N ASP A 483 -5.94 10.60 -0.92
CA ASP A 483 -6.77 11.32 -1.88
C ASP A 483 -6.50 12.82 -1.94
N ILE A 484 -6.53 13.36 -3.16
CA ILE A 484 -6.66 14.79 -3.43
C ILE A 484 -7.98 15.09 -4.13
N GLY A 485 -8.56 16.25 -3.79
CA GLY A 485 -9.75 16.81 -4.43
C GLY A 485 -9.42 18.07 -5.24
N PRO A 486 -9.21 17.98 -6.57
CA PRO A 486 -9.03 19.13 -7.45
C PRO A 486 -10.32 19.95 -7.63
N LYS A 487 -10.18 21.23 -7.96
CA LYS A 487 -11.29 22.13 -8.30
C LYS A 487 -11.83 21.85 -9.70
N ALA A 488 -13.07 22.27 -10.00
CA ALA A 488 -13.68 22.07 -11.32
C ALA A 488 -12.90 22.61 -12.53
N ASP A 489 -12.03 23.60 -12.33
CA ASP A 489 -11.15 24.12 -13.38
C ASP A 489 -9.88 23.27 -13.59
N GLY A 490 -9.65 22.24 -12.78
CA GLY A 490 -8.48 21.37 -12.84
C GLY A 490 -7.30 21.82 -11.98
N THR A 491 -7.41 22.92 -11.23
CA THR A 491 -6.38 23.31 -10.26
C THR A 491 -6.44 22.45 -9.00
N ILE A 492 -5.27 22.02 -8.52
CA ILE A 492 -5.14 21.37 -7.20
C ILE A 492 -4.93 22.47 -6.15
N PRO A 493 -5.70 22.52 -5.06
CA PRO A 493 -5.52 23.51 -3.99
C PRO A 493 -4.06 23.61 -3.50
N GLN A 494 -3.57 24.84 -3.30
CA GLN A 494 -2.17 25.08 -2.93
C GLN A 494 -1.77 24.40 -1.62
N ILE A 495 -2.69 24.30 -0.66
CA ILE A 495 -2.48 23.60 0.61
C ILE A 495 -2.18 22.10 0.39
N MET A 496 -2.91 21.44 -0.52
CA MET A 496 -2.65 20.04 -0.88
C MET A 496 -1.29 19.90 -1.56
N GLN A 497 -0.98 20.76 -2.54
CA GLN A 497 0.32 20.73 -3.22
C GLN A 497 1.50 20.90 -2.26
N SER A 498 1.35 21.80 -1.28
CA SER A 498 2.40 22.09 -0.30
C SER A 498 2.59 20.91 0.66
N GLY A 499 1.50 20.31 1.16
CA GLY A 499 1.55 19.11 2.01
C GLY A 499 2.17 17.91 1.29
N LEU A 500 1.80 17.67 0.02
CA LEU A 500 2.35 16.60 -0.80
C LEU A 500 3.85 16.77 -1.05
N LYS A 501 4.30 17.96 -1.46
CA LYS A 501 5.72 18.23 -1.70
C LYS A 501 6.55 18.10 -0.41
N ASP A 502 5.98 18.54 0.71
CA ASP A 502 6.63 18.46 2.01
C ASP A 502 6.78 17.01 2.52
N ALA A 503 5.73 16.20 2.39
CA ALA A 503 5.79 14.77 2.65
C ALA A 503 6.77 14.06 1.69
N GLY A 504 6.69 14.40 0.39
CA GLY A 504 7.51 13.82 -0.66
C GLY A 504 9.01 14.03 -0.45
N ALA A 505 9.42 15.18 0.08
CA ALA A 505 10.81 15.43 0.47
C ALA A 505 11.31 14.40 1.51
N TRP A 506 10.49 14.04 2.49
CA TRP A 506 10.81 12.99 3.46
C TRP A 506 10.76 11.60 2.81
N ILE A 507 9.68 11.28 2.08
CA ILE A 507 9.44 9.95 1.49
C ILE A 507 10.58 9.56 0.53
N LYS A 508 11.00 10.49 -0.34
CA LYS A 508 12.10 10.25 -1.28
C LYS A 508 13.42 9.95 -0.55
N ALA A 509 13.76 10.74 0.47
CA ALA A 509 14.97 10.56 1.27
C ALA A 509 14.97 9.25 2.09
N HIS A 510 13.79 8.72 2.41
CA HIS A 510 13.59 7.50 3.21
C HIS A 510 13.17 6.28 2.40
N SER A 511 13.16 6.40 1.07
CA SER A 511 12.63 5.40 0.13
C SER A 511 13.10 3.97 0.40
N GLU A 512 14.37 3.78 0.79
CA GLU A 512 14.92 2.45 1.07
C GLU A 512 14.27 1.72 2.26
N SER A 513 13.64 2.46 3.16
CA SER A 513 13.00 1.98 4.40
C SER A 513 11.48 1.83 4.29
N ILE A 514 10.91 2.27 3.17
CA ILE A 514 9.46 2.21 2.90
C ILE A 514 9.20 1.27 1.72
N PHE A 515 9.71 1.60 0.55
CA PHE A 515 9.48 0.84 -0.67
C PHE A 515 10.34 -0.43 -0.71
N ASN A 516 9.80 -1.46 -1.37
CA ASN A 516 10.44 -2.78 -1.45
C ASN A 516 10.71 -3.41 -0.07
N THR A 517 10.00 -2.98 0.98
CA THR A 517 10.09 -3.58 2.32
C THR A 517 8.93 -4.53 2.57
N ARG A 518 9.08 -5.37 3.59
CA ARG A 518 8.00 -6.12 4.23
C ARG A 518 7.83 -5.64 5.67
N TYR A 519 6.68 -5.92 6.25
CA TYR A 519 6.40 -5.65 7.66
C TYR A 519 7.20 -6.59 8.56
N TYR A 520 7.43 -6.18 9.81
CA TYR A 520 7.99 -7.10 10.80
C TYR A 520 6.89 -8.00 11.36
N ARG A 521 6.95 -9.29 11.04
CA ARG A 521 5.90 -10.28 11.37
C ARG A 521 5.62 -10.47 12.85
N ILE A 522 6.54 -10.07 13.74
CA ILE A 522 6.36 -10.23 15.19
C ILE A 522 5.48 -9.13 15.76
N THR A 523 5.70 -7.88 15.36
CA THR A 523 4.98 -6.72 15.89
C THR A 523 5.20 -5.52 14.97
N PRO A 524 4.21 -4.64 14.80
CA PRO A 524 4.44 -3.37 14.11
C PRO A 524 5.28 -2.40 14.97
N GLY A 525 5.40 -2.64 16.28
CA GLY A 525 5.92 -1.69 17.27
C GLY A 525 4.81 -0.81 17.86
N LEU A 526 4.93 -0.48 19.15
CA LEU A 526 4.09 0.51 19.83
C LEU A 526 4.76 1.87 19.77
N ASN A 527 4.01 2.95 19.97
CA ASN A 527 4.57 4.29 19.99
C ASN A 527 5.74 4.39 21.00
N PRO A 528 6.89 4.97 20.59
CA PRO A 528 7.12 5.69 19.34
C PRO A 528 7.70 4.85 18.19
N PHE A 529 7.74 3.52 18.27
CA PHE A 529 8.43 2.67 17.29
C PHE A 529 7.52 2.11 16.20
N ARG A 530 8.02 2.09 14.97
CA ARG A 530 7.52 1.26 13.87
C ARG A 530 8.65 0.50 13.19
N PHE A 531 8.35 -0.64 12.56
CA PHE A 531 9.36 -1.49 11.92
C PHE A 531 9.01 -1.89 10.49
N THR A 532 10.01 -1.85 9.62
CA THR A 532 9.98 -2.49 8.31
C THR A 532 11.27 -3.30 8.10
N THR A 533 11.26 -4.22 7.15
CA THR A 533 12.40 -5.11 6.92
C THR A 533 12.60 -5.42 5.44
N LYS A 534 13.86 -5.60 5.06
CA LYS A 534 14.31 -6.29 3.85
C LYS A 534 15.01 -7.59 4.26
N LEU A 535 15.41 -8.40 3.27
CA LEU A 535 16.19 -9.61 3.54
C LEU A 535 17.55 -9.30 4.19
N ASN A 536 18.15 -8.16 3.84
CA ASN A 536 19.47 -7.71 4.27
C ASN A 536 19.47 -6.50 5.21
N ALA A 537 18.31 -5.98 5.62
CA ALA A 537 18.21 -4.80 6.48
C ALA A 537 16.97 -4.83 7.36
N PHE A 538 17.06 -4.22 8.54
CA PHE A 538 15.96 -3.96 9.44
C PHE A 538 15.89 -2.46 9.73
N TYR A 539 14.71 -1.87 9.60
CA TYR A 539 14.51 -0.44 9.81
C TYR A 539 13.70 -0.20 11.07
N ILE A 540 14.19 0.76 11.86
CA ILE A 540 13.59 1.23 13.11
C ILE A 540 13.14 2.66 12.85
N HIS A 541 11.84 2.88 12.84
CA HIS A 541 11.25 4.21 12.71
C HIS A 541 10.86 4.72 14.08
N VAL A 542 11.34 5.91 14.45
CA VAL A 542 10.99 6.60 15.70
C VAL A 542 10.08 7.77 15.35
N MET A 543 8.82 7.67 15.74
CA MET A 543 7.71 8.55 15.34
C MET A 543 7.70 9.91 16.06
N SER A 544 8.57 10.09 17.05
CA SER A 544 8.70 11.34 17.80
C SER A 544 10.14 11.56 18.23
N ARG A 545 10.54 12.82 18.39
CA ARG A 545 11.90 13.18 18.80
C ARG A 545 12.20 12.58 20.18
N GLY A 546 13.32 11.87 20.27
CA GLY A 546 13.80 11.23 21.49
C GLY A 546 14.83 12.05 22.27
N GLY A 547 15.40 11.41 23.30
CA GLY A 547 16.51 11.94 24.08
C GLY A 547 17.89 11.57 23.48
N PRO A 548 18.97 11.70 24.26
CA PRO A 548 20.33 11.41 23.79
C PRO A 548 20.58 9.92 23.51
N THR A 549 19.64 9.06 23.90
CA THR A 549 19.64 7.62 23.64
C THR A 549 18.26 7.16 23.18
N VAL A 550 18.24 6.15 22.33
CA VAL A 550 17.04 5.42 21.91
C VAL A 550 17.18 3.98 22.35
N THR A 551 16.26 3.53 23.20
CA THR A 551 16.15 2.12 23.61
C THR A 551 14.97 1.50 22.90
N VAL A 552 15.24 0.55 22.01
CA VAL A 552 14.23 -0.25 21.32
C VAL A 552 13.92 -1.47 22.20
N PRO A 553 12.73 -1.56 22.82
CA PRO A 553 12.40 -2.63 23.77
C PRO A 553 11.79 -3.85 23.05
N TYR A 554 12.40 -4.23 21.93
CA TYR A 554 11.91 -5.33 21.10
C TYR A 554 13.07 -6.25 20.73
N ARG A 555 12.75 -7.53 20.62
CA ARG A 555 13.57 -8.47 19.89
C ARG A 555 13.59 -8.07 18.42
N ILE A 556 14.69 -7.48 17.99
CA ILE A 556 14.97 -7.14 16.60
C ILE A 556 16.18 -7.95 16.13
N PRO A 557 16.35 -8.18 14.82
CA PRO A 557 17.41 -9.03 14.30
C PRO A 557 18.77 -8.30 14.28
N TYR A 558 19.18 -7.69 15.39
CA TYR A 558 20.51 -7.10 15.62
C TYR A 558 21.44 -8.13 16.28
N LEU A 559 22.71 -8.14 15.89
CA LEU A 559 23.78 -8.87 16.55
C LEU A 559 24.95 -7.92 16.89
N PRO A 560 25.73 -8.21 17.95
CA PRO A 560 26.97 -7.47 18.22
C PRO A 560 27.86 -7.34 16.97
N GLY A 561 28.33 -6.13 16.70
CA GLY A 561 29.13 -5.78 15.52
C GLY A 561 28.32 -5.32 14.30
N ASP A 562 26.99 -5.44 14.31
CA ASP A 562 26.18 -4.77 13.29
C ASP A 562 26.21 -3.26 13.50
N LYS A 563 26.21 -2.52 12.38
CA LYS A 563 26.10 -1.07 12.39
C LYS A 563 24.64 -0.64 12.36
N ILE A 564 24.34 0.38 13.15
CA ILE A 564 23.09 1.12 13.04
C ILE A 564 23.42 2.47 12.40
N THR A 565 22.78 2.79 11.29
CA THR A 565 23.00 4.07 10.57
C THR A 565 21.72 4.85 10.43
N VAL A 566 21.82 6.18 10.41
CA VAL A 566 20.71 7.08 10.09
C VAL A 566 20.27 6.87 8.63
N VAL A 567 18.96 6.87 8.38
CA VAL A 567 18.35 6.87 7.05
C VAL A 567 17.64 8.20 6.86
N GLY A 568 17.82 8.82 5.71
CA GLY A 568 17.21 10.12 5.41
C GLY A 568 17.87 11.30 6.13
N GLY A 569 17.31 12.48 5.89
CA GLY A 569 17.83 13.74 6.43
C GLY A 569 19.22 14.12 5.92
N SER A 570 19.76 15.20 6.49
CA SER A 570 21.08 15.74 6.13
C SER A 570 22.27 14.92 6.68
N LEU A 571 22.00 13.98 7.60
CA LEU A 571 23.01 13.10 8.22
C LEU A 571 22.81 11.62 7.84
N ALA A 572 22.13 11.33 6.73
CA ALA A 572 21.97 9.97 6.20
C ALA A 572 23.32 9.22 6.13
N GLY A 573 23.33 7.96 6.54
CA GLY A 573 24.51 7.11 6.59
C GLY A 573 25.38 7.27 7.84
N THR A 574 25.12 8.27 8.69
CA THR A 574 25.85 8.45 9.95
C THR A 574 25.63 7.25 10.85
N GLU A 575 26.72 6.62 11.31
CA GLU A 575 26.67 5.52 12.27
C GLU A 575 26.35 6.04 13.68
N VAL A 576 25.40 5.39 14.36
CA VAL A 576 25.05 5.67 15.75
C VAL A 576 25.62 4.57 16.65
N PRO A 577 26.37 4.91 17.70
CA PRO A 577 27.02 3.90 18.53
C PRO A 577 25.99 3.18 19.39
N VAL A 578 25.99 1.84 19.32
CA VAL A 578 25.20 0.97 20.19
C VAL A 578 25.86 0.94 21.57
N THR A 579 25.15 1.38 22.60
CA THR A 579 25.66 1.50 23.97
C THR A 579 25.35 0.26 24.81
N SER A 580 24.28 -0.47 24.49
CA SER A 580 23.94 -1.74 25.13
C SER A 580 23.02 -2.59 24.26
N TRP A 581 23.10 -3.91 24.45
CA TRP A 581 22.29 -4.87 23.71
C TRP A 581 22.02 -6.13 24.53
N ASN A 582 20.81 -6.67 24.40
CA ASN A 582 20.46 -8.05 24.70
C ASN A 582 19.42 -8.55 23.68
N GLN A 583 18.98 -9.81 23.80
CA GLN A 583 18.06 -10.43 22.83
C GLN A 583 16.71 -9.72 22.69
N ASP A 584 16.29 -8.96 23.70
CA ASP A 584 14.98 -8.33 23.75
C ASP A 584 15.07 -6.78 23.73
N SER A 585 16.28 -6.22 23.67
CA SER A 585 16.46 -4.76 23.59
C SER A 585 17.79 -4.32 22.99
N VAL A 586 17.76 -3.22 22.23
CA VAL A 586 18.94 -2.54 21.68
C VAL A 586 18.90 -1.07 22.08
N THR A 587 19.99 -0.54 22.61
CA THR A 587 20.11 0.91 22.91
C THR A 587 21.27 1.51 22.14
N PHE A 588 21.04 2.64 21.48
CA PHE A 588 22.05 3.41 20.76
C PHE A 588 21.95 4.91 21.06
N ALA A 589 23.07 5.61 20.95
CA ALA A 589 23.12 7.05 21.20
C ALA A 589 22.67 7.85 19.97
N VAL A 590 21.83 8.85 20.18
CA VAL A 590 21.34 9.76 19.13
C VAL A 590 21.60 11.18 19.57
N SER A 591 22.49 11.87 18.87
CA SER A 591 22.85 13.25 19.19
C SER A 591 21.74 14.23 18.80
N ASP A 592 21.73 15.42 19.42
CA ASP A 592 20.82 16.50 19.03
C ASP A 592 20.98 16.90 17.55
N ALA A 593 22.19 16.80 17.00
CA ALA A 593 22.44 17.04 15.58
C ALA A 593 21.68 16.04 14.69
N ILE A 594 21.61 14.76 15.07
CA ILE A 594 20.82 13.75 14.34
C ILE A 594 19.33 14.03 14.45
N TRP A 595 18.85 14.42 15.63
CA TRP A 595 17.45 14.82 15.80
C TRP A 595 17.07 16.04 14.95
N GLN A 596 17.98 17.00 14.79
CA GLN A 596 17.76 18.20 13.98
C GLN A 596 17.98 17.99 12.48
N ALA A 597 18.70 16.93 12.10
CA ALA A 597 19.02 16.65 10.70
C ALA A 597 17.84 16.14 9.86
N ASP A 598 16.73 15.82 10.52
CA ASP A 598 15.52 15.28 9.92
C ASP A 598 14.25 15.72 10.67
N LYS A 599 13.08 15.32 10.17
CA LYS A 599 11.77 15.68 10.71
C LYS A 599 10.75 14.55 10.58
N TYR A 600 9.66 14.67 11.32
CA TYR A 600 8.47 13.80 11.34
C TYR A 600 8.70 12.39 11.89
N VAL A 601 9.60 11.63 11.28
CA VAL A 601 9.97 10.27 11.68
C VAL A 601 11.47 10.08 11.45
N TRP A 602 12.20 9.71 12.50
CA TRP A 602 13.63 9.44 12.41
C TRP A 602 13.85 7.95 12.19
N THR A 603 14.56 7.60 11.12
CA THR A 603 14.73 6.20 10.72
C THR A 603 16.17 5.74 10.88
N PHE A 604 16.34 4.55 11.44
CA PHE A 604 17.63 3.91 11.64
C PHE A 604 17.64 2.54 10.98
N LYS A 605 18.76 2.20 10.34
CA LYS A 605 18.96 0.94 9.62
C LYS A 605 19.96 0.07 10.36
N ALA A 606 19.54 -1.12 10.77
CA ALA A 606 20.42 -2.20 11.19
C ALA A 606 20.66 -3.14 10.00
N LEU A 607 21.91 -3.22 9.53
CA LEU A 607 22.27 -4.09 8.41
C LEU A 607 22.31 -5.58 8.85
N LYS A 608 21.56 -6.43 8.14
CA LYS A 608 21.58 -7.88 8.34
C LYS A 608 22.70 -8.50 7.50
N GLY A 609 23.92 -8.43 8.03
CA GLY A 609 25.10 -9.04 7.40
C GLY A 609 25.93 -8.04 6.60
N TYR A 610 27.08 -7.67 7.14
CA TYR A 610 28.20 -7.32 6.28
C TYR A 610 28.67 -8.62 5.60
N ALA A 611 28.67 -8.62 4.27
CA ALA A 611 29.80 -9.16 3.54
C ALA A 611 30.74 -7.96 3.36
N TRP A 612 32.03 -8.14 3.64
CA TRP A 612 33.01 -7.18 3.15
C TRP A 612 32.82 -7.09 1.63
N THR A 613 32.59 -5.89 1.10
CA THR A 613 32.97 -5.60 -0.28
C THR A 613 34.47 -5.85 -0.37
N GLU A 614 34.87 -6.70 -1.31
CA GLU A 614 36.27 -6.99 -1.64
C GLU A 614 37.10 -5.72 -1.88
#